data_AF-A0A948NEF9-F1
#
_entry.id   AF-A0A948NEF9-F1
#
_cell.length_a   1.000
_cell.length_b   1.000
_cell.length_c   1.000
_cell.angle_alpha   90.00
_cell.angle_beta   90.00
_cell.angle_gamma   90.00
#
_symmetry.space_group_name_H-M   'P 1'
#
loop_
_entity.id
_entity.type
_entity.pdbx_description
1 polymer ?
#
loop_
_entity_poly.entity_id
_entity_poly.type
_entity_poly.pdbx_seq_one_letter_code
_entity_poly.pdbx_strand_id
1 'polypeptide(L)'
;MEMAILVLLLVFFGLLLLNVPISFCIGLATLATMLVSIDFMPAVTTMAQRMAGGINSFALLAIPFFILSGLIMGRGGIAKRLIE
;
A
#
# COMPACT_ATOMS: atom_id res chain seq x y z
N MET A 1 -24.69 -10.44 2.22
CA MET A 1 -23.44 -11.05 1.71
C MET A 1 -23.40 -11.01 0.19
N GLU A 2 -24.46 -11.40 -0.51
CA GLU A 2 -24.56 -11.36 -1.98
C GLU A 2 -24.36 -9.94 -2.56
N MET A 3 -25.00 -8.92 -1.97
CA MET A 3 -24.87 -7.53 -2.43
C MET A 3 -23.43 -7.00 -2.37
N ALA A 4 -22.67 -7.37 -1.33
CA ALA A 4 -21.29 -6.93 -1.17
C ALA A 4 -20.38 -7.48 -2.27
N ILE A 5 -20.59 -8.74 -2.66
CA ILE A 5 -19.83 -9.39 -3.74
C ILE A 5 -20.14 -8.71 -5.08
N LEU A 6 -21.42 -8.40 -5.34
CA LEU A 6 -21.83 -7.69 -6.56
C LEU A 6 -21.19 -6.31 -6.66
N VAL A 7 -21.25 -5.51 -5.58
CA VAL A 7 -20.64 -4.18 -5.54
C VAL A 7 -19.13 -4.27 -5.77
N LEU A 8 -18.44 -5.20 -5.11
CA LEU A 8 -17.00 -5.41 -5.28
C LEU A 8 -16.64 -5.71 -6.74
N LEU A 9 -17.32 -6.68 -7.35
CA LEU A 9 -17.03 -7.11 -8.73
C LEU A 9 -17.35 -6.01 -9.73
N LEU A 10 -18.51 -5.36 -9.61
CA LEU A 10 -18.92 -4.30 -10.54
C LEU A 10 -17.98 -3.10 -10.48
N VAL A 11 -17.60 -2.66 -9.28
CA VAL A 11 -16.68 -1.51 -9.13
C VAL A 11 -15.28 -1.88 -9.60
N PHE A 12 -14.77 -3.08 -9.26
CA PHE A 12 -13.45 -3.53 -9.68
C PHE A 12 -13.32 -3.63 -11.21
N PHE A 13 -14.23 -4.35 -11.86
CA PHE A 13 -14.21 -4.50 -13.31
C PHE A 13 -14.54 -3.19 -14.02
N GLY A 14 -15.43 -2.37 -13.46
CA GLY A 14 -15.72 -1.03 -13.99
C GLY A 14 -14.47 -0.14 -14.03
N LEU A 15 -13.70 -0.08 -12.94
CA LEU A 15 -12.45 0.69 -12.88
C LEU A 15 -11.37 0.11 -13.81
N LEU A 16 -11.30 -1.22 -13.94
CA LEU A 16 -10.36 -1.89 -14.83
C LEU A 16 -10.64 -1.56 -16.30
N LEU A 17 -11.90 -1.57 -16.72
CA LEU A 17 -12.31 -1.17 -18.07
C LEU A 17 -11.99 0.31 -18.37
N LEU A 18 -12.00 1.16 -17.34
CA LEU A 18 -11.56 2.55 -17.42
C LEU A 18 -10.03 2.73 -17.43
N ASN A 19 -9.26 1.63 -17.50
CA ASN A 19 -7.79 1.64 -17.50
C ASN A 19 -7.17 2.27 -16.24
N VAL A 20 -7.88 2.25 -15.10
CA VAL A 20 -7.33 2.69 -13.82
C VAL A 20 -6.26 1.68 -13.36
N PRO A 21 -5.13 2.12 -12.76
CA PRO A 21 -4.11 1.18 -12.28
C PRO A 21 -4.69 0.20 -11.26
N ILE A 22 -4.30 -1.08 -11.36
CA ILE A 22 -4.89 -2.20 -10.63
C ILE A 22 -4.90 -1.96 -9.11
N SER A 23 -3.87 -1.32 -8.56
CA SER A 23 -3.78 -0.96 -7.14
C SER A 23 -4.95 -0.08 -6.68
N PHE A 24 -5.33 0.91 -7.48
CA PHE A 24 -6.48 1.78 -7.19
C PHE A 24 -7.81 1.04 -7.37
N CYS A 25 -7.91 0.15 -8.37
CA CYS A 25 -9.10 -0.68 -8.57
C CYS A 25 -9.43 -1.51 -7.32
N ILE A 26 -8.42 -2.18 -6.74
CA ILE A 26 -8.57 -2.99 -5.53
C ILE A 26 -8.99 -2.12 -4.35
N GLY A 27 -8.32 -0.99 -4.13
CA GLY A 27 -8.57 -0.10 -3.00
C GLY A 27 -9.97 0.52 -3.04
N LEU A 28 -10.37 1.05 -4.19
CA LEU A 28 -11.68 1.71 -4.37
C LEU A 28 -12.84 0.72 -4.36
N ALA A 29 -12.70 -0.46 -4.98
CA ALA A 29 -13.72 -1.50 -4.92
C ALA A 29 -13.93 -2.02 -3.49
N THR A 30 -12.85 -2.18 -2.73
CA THR A 30 -12.92 -2.57 -1.32
C THR A 30 -13.62 -1.50 -0.47
N LEU A 31 -13.25 -0.22 -0.66
CA LEU A 31 -13.88 0.90 0.05
C LEU A 31 -15.38 1.02 -0.28
N ALA A 32 -15.75 0.95 -1.56
CA ALA A 32 -17.15 0.98 -1.99
C ALA A 32 -17.96 -0.16 -1.37
N THR A 33 -17.38 -1.37 -1.30
CA THR A 33 -18.02 -2.52 -0.68
C THR A 33 -18.19 -2.35 0.82
N MET A 34 -17.18 -1.79 1.51
CA MET A 34 -17.25 -1.51 2.95
C MET A 34 -18.32 -0.46 3.27
N LEU A 35 -18.44 0.59 2.45
CA LEU A 35 -19.45 1.65 2.63
C LEU A 35 -20.90 1.15 2.48
N VAL A 36 -21.11 0.07 1.72
CA VAL A 36 -22.44 -0.56 1.57
C VAL A 36 -22.69 -1.63 2.63
N SER A 37 -21.64 -2.19 3.22
CA SER A 37 -21.74 -3.31 4.17
C SER A 37 -21.76 -2.88 5.64
N ILE A 38 -21.18 -1.71 5.97
CA ILE A 38 -20.98 -1.20 7.32
C ILE A 38 -21.22 0.32 7.31
N ASP A 39 -21.50 0.91 8.47
CA ASP A 39 -21.59 2.35 8.66
C ASP A 39 -20.34 3.11 8.15
N PHE A 40 -20.58 4.35 7.74
CA PHE A 40 -19.58 5.23 7.13
C PHE A 40 -18.31 5.39 7.98
N MET A 41 -18.47 5.65 9.28
CA MET A 41 -17.33 5.91 10.17
C MET A 41 -16.41 4.69 10.32
N PRO A 42 -16.91 3.49 10.68
CA PRO A 42 -16.09 2.26 10.68
C PRO A 42 -15.46 1.92 9.32
N ALA A 43 -16.18 2.13 8.22
CA ALA A 43 -15.67 1.82 6.88
C ALA A 43 -14.45 2.67 6.50
N VAL A 44 -14.56 3.99 6.66
CA VAL A 44 -13.48 4.93 6.30
C VAL A 44 -12.29 4.78 7.25
N THR A 45 -12.54 4.66 8.56
CA THR A 45 -11.47 4.48 9.55
C THR A 45 -10.70 3.17 9.34
N THR A 46 -11.40 2.06 9.08
CA THR A 46 -10.75 0.77 8.78
C THR A 46 -9.90 0.84 7.51
N MET A 47 -10.40 1.48 6.45
CA MET A 47 -9.63 1.69 5.23
C MET A 47 -8.35 2.50 5.49
N ALA A 48 -8.46 3.61 6.22
CA ALA A 48 -7.32 4.44 6.59
C ALA A 48 -6.27 3.66 7.40
N GLN A 49 -6.70 2.84 8.36
CA GLN A 49 -5.81 1.98 9.13
C GLN A 49 -5.10 0.93 8.26
N ARG A 50 -5.81 0.30 7.32
CA ARG A 50 -5.21 -0.67 6.37
C ARG A 50 -4.19 0.00 5.46
N MET A 51 -4.47 1.20 4.97
CA MET A 51 -3.53 1.98 4.16
C MET A 51 -2.28 2.38 4.96
N ALA A 52 -2.46 2.89 6.18
CA ALA A 52 -1.35 3.25 7.06
C ALA A 52 -0.48 2.03 7.42
N GLY A 53 -1.10 0.88 7.69
CA GLY A 53 -0.40 -0.38 7.93
C GLY A 53 0.43 -0.85 6.73
N GLY A 54 -0.06 -0.62 5.50
CA GLY A 54 0.70 -0.94 4.28
C GLY A 54 1.96 -0.10 4.10
N ILE A 55 1.92 1.18 4.51
CA ILE A 55 3.08 2.08 4.48
C ILE A 55 4.06 1.77 5.62
N ASN A 56 3.58 1.25 6.74
CA ASN A 56 4.42 0.81 7.86
C ASN A 56 5.06 -0.57 7.60
N SER A 57 5.57 -0.82 6.39
CA SER A 57 6.23 -2.07 6.04
C SER A 57 7.69 -2.06 6.49
N PHE A 58 8.14 -3.14 7.14
CA PHE A 58 9.54 -3.35 7.50
C PHE A 58 10.47 -3.25 6.27
N ALA A 59 9.98 -3.61 5.07
CA ALA A 59 10.75 -3.45 3.84
C ALA A 59 11.07 -1.99 3.52
N LEU A 60 10.18 -1.04 3.86
CA LEU A 60 10.44 0.38 3.65
C LEU A 60 11.48 0.93 4.63
N LEU A 61 11.66 0.30 5.81
CA LEU A 61 12.77 0.60 6.72
C LEU A 61 14.13 0.18 6.14
N ALA A 62 14.16 -0.76 5.18
CA ALA A 62 15.41 -1.12 4.51
C ALA A 62 16.02 0.09 3.79
N ILE A 63 15.21 1.00 3.22
CA ILE A 63 15.69 2.19 2.51
C ILE A 63 16.56 3.09 3.40
N PRO A 64 16.08 3.60 4.55
CA PRO A 64 16.91 4.42 5.44
C PRO A 64 18.09 3.65 6.02
N PHE A 65 17.95 2.35 6.32
CA PHE A 65 19.07 1.55 6.79
C PHE A 65 20.15 1.35 5.73
N PHE A 66 19.79 1.12 4.46
CA PHE A 66 20.75 1.06 3.35
C PHE A 66 21.48 2.39 3.16
N ILE A 67 20.75 3.52 3.24
CA ILE A 67 21.35 4.86 3.17
C ILE A 67 22.34 5.07 4.32
N LEU A 68 21.96 4.72 5.55
CA LEU A 68 22.80 4.85 6.73
C LEU A 68 24.05 3.96 6.64
N SER A 69 23.88 2.68 6.27
CA SER A 69 25.00 1.76 6.05
C SER A 69 25.95 2.28 4.97
N GLY A 70 25.42 2.80 3.86
CA GLY A 70 26.22 3.43 2.82
C GLY A 70 27.03 4.62 3.31
N LEU A 71 26.42 5.51 4.12
CA LEU A 71 27.11 6.65 4.73
C LEU A 71 28.23 6.22 5.70
N ILE A 72 27.99 5.19 6.51
CA ILE A 72 28.99 4.62 7.42
C ILE A 72 30.14 4.00 6.63
N MET A 73 29.85 3.21 5.59
CA MET A 73 30.86 2.58 4.74
C MET A 73 31.72 3.62 4.01
N GLY A 74 31.10 4.70 3.51
CA GLY A 74 31.79 5.79 2.83
C GLY A 74 32.71 6.58 3.77
N ARG A 75 32.19 7.04 4.92
CA ARG A 75 32.99 7.79 5.90
C ARG A 75 34.02 6.94 6.64
N GLY A 76 33.72 5.67 6.88
CA GLY A 76 34.61 4.73 7.53
C GLY A 76 35.73 4.19 6.64
N GLY A 77 35.78 4.60 5.36
CA GLY A 77 36.80 4.14 4.41
C GLY A 77 36.66 2.68 3.98
N ILE A 78 35.65 1.96 4.47
CA ILE A 78 35.33 0.58 4.09
C ILE A 78 35.02 0.51 2.59
N ALA A 79 34.23 1.46 2.09
CA ALA A 79 33.89 1.53 0.66
C ALA A 79 35.13 1.69 -0.23
N LYS A 80 36.12 2.48 0.23
CA LYS A 80 37.38 2.67 -0.50
C LYS A 80 38.25 1.42 -0.48
N ARG A 81 38.38 0.77 0.69
CA ARG A 81 39.08 -0.52 0.87
C ARG A 81 38.43 -1.71 0.16
N LEU A 82 37.18 -1.58 -0.28
CA LEU A 82 36.48 -2.63 -1.02
C LEU A 82 36.79 -2.57 -2.53
N ILE A 83 37.21 -1.40 -3.01
CA ILE A 83 37.50 -1.11 -4.43
C ILE A 83 38.99 -1.26 -4.72
N GLU A 84 39.83 -0.81 -3.78
CA GLU A 84 41.29 -1.01 -3.79
C GLU A 84 41.66 -2.45 -3.37
#